data_AF-U5C6Q8-F1
#
_entry.id   AF-U5C6Q8-F1
#
_cell.length_a   1.000
_cell.length_b   1.000
_cell.length_c   1.000
_cell.angle_alpha   90.00
_cell.angle_beta   90.00
_cell.angle_gamma   90.00
#
_symmetry.space_group_name_H-M   'P 1'
#
loop_
_entity.id
_entity.type
_entity.pdbx_description
1 polymer ?
#
loop_
_entity_poly.entity_id
_entity_poly.type
_entity_poly.pdbx_seq_one_letter_code
_entity_poly.pdbx_strand_id
1 'polypeptide(L)'
;MPVIETISGTVAFTNIGARAFVFTAVTGSGISTDLNVENAPLTLKIGNRYQFINNAGAGHPFQILGIGNTILLSQNNVEGTLEKDNQVNYQVDGMNITFTLTQNLADQIAPYICGNHSSMSGRINAVN
;
A
#
# COMPACT_ATOMS: atom_id res chain seq x y z
N MET A 1 -21.41 12.50 -14.61
CA MET A 1 -19.96 12.42 -14.91
C MET A 1 -19.35 11.55 -13.82
N PRO A 2 -18.56 10.51 -14.13
CA PRO A 2 -17.86 9.78 -13.08
C PRO A 2 -16.84 10.73 -12.45
N VAL A 3 -16.87 10.85 -11.13
CA VAL A 3 -15.83 11.56 -10.39
C VAL A 3 -14.56 10.75 -10.60
N ILE A 4 -13.62 11.25 -11.40
CA ILE A 4 -12.27 10.71 -11.41
C ILE A 4 -11.67 11.13 -10.07
N GLU A 5 -11.67 10.22 -9.09
CA GLU A 5 -11.00 10.48 -7.83
C GLU A 5 -9.51 10.67 -8.11
N THR A 6 -9.03 11.89 -7.90
CA THR A 6 -7.67 12.30 -8.23
C THR A 6 -6.69 11.63 -7.26
N ILE A 7 -5.64 11.02 -7.82
CA ILE A 7 -4.54 10.48 -7.03
C ILE A 7 -3.86 11.65 -6.31
N SER A 8 -3.89 11.60 -4.97
CA SER A 8 -3.29 12.61 -4.10
C SER A 8 -1.78 12.45 -4.00
N GLY A 9 -1.30 11.20 -3.99
CA GLY A 9 0.12 10.87 -3.94
C GLY A 9 0.43 9.50 -4.55
N THR A 10 1.63 9.39 -5.09
CA THR A 10 2.14 8.15 -5.68
C THR A 10 3.43 7.77 -4.98
N VAL A 11 3.58 6.49 -4.64
CA VAL A 11 4.82 5.92 -4.14
C VAL A 11 5.29 4.81 -5.07
N ALA A 12 6.57 4.84 -5.46
CA ALA A 12 7.22 3.77 -6.19
C ALA A 12 8.19 3.03 -5.27
N PHE A 13 8.25 1.72 -5.42
CA PHE A 13 9.17 0.87 -4.66
C PHE A 13 9.69 -0.28 -5.48
N THR A 14 10.80 -0.84 -5.00
CA THR A 14 11.43 -2.06 -5.51
C THR A 14 11.73 -2.99 -4.34
N ASN A 15 12.42 -4.10 -4.58
CA ASN A 15 12.87 -5.04 -3.56
C ASN A 15 14.39 -5.20 -3.54
N ILE A 16 14.89 -5.72 -2.42
CA ILE A 16 16.22 -6.30 -2.33
C ILE A 16 16.08 -7.82 -2.17
N GLY A 17 15.94 -8.52 -3.30
CA GLY A 17 15.62 -9.95 -3.29
C GLY A 17 14.36 -10.23 -2.45
N ALA A 18 14.40 -11.28 -1.63
CA ALA A 18 13.30 -11.62 -0.71
C ALA A 18 13.39 -10.94 0.67
N ARG A 19 14.31 -9.99 0.88
CA ARG A 19 14.61 -9.46 2.22
C ARG A 19 13.77 -8.25 2.60
N ALA A 20 13.62 -7.28 1.70
CA ALA A 20 12.99 -6.00 2.00
C ALA A 20 12.36 -5.36 0.78
N PHE A 21 11.31 -4.56 1.02
CA PHE A 21 10.89 -3.52 0.09
C PHE A 21 11.70 -2.25 0.34
N VAL A 22 11.89 -1.46 -0.72
CA VAL A 22 12.59 -0.17 -0.69
C VAL A 22 11.82 0.84 -1.50
N PHE A 23 11.33 1.90 -0.85
CA PHE A 23 10.70 3.02 -1.54
C PHE A 23 11.75 3.85 -2.28
N THR A 24 11.53 4.10 -3.58
CA THR A 24 12.49 4.77 -4.47
C THR A 24 12.02 6.15 -4.91
N ALA A 25 10.71 6.41 -4.89
CA ALA A 25 10.17 7.73 -5.18
C ALA A 25 8.83 7.95 -4.45
N VAL A 26 8.60 9.19 -4.05
CA VAL A 26 7.30 9.70 -3.58
C VAL A 26 6.99 10.98 -4.34
N THR A 27 5.78 11.09 -4.88
CA THR A 27 5.28 12.28 -5.55
C THR A 27 3.87 12.63 -5.03
N GLY A 28 3.48 13.89 -5.18
CA GLY A 28 2.20 14.38 -4.66
C GLY A 28 2.24 14.67 -3.16
N SER A 29 1.14 14.39 -2.46
CA SER A 29 0.90 14.81 -1.08
C SER A 29 0.31 13.70 -0.21
N GLY A 30 0.49 13.84 1.11
CA GLY A 30 -0.05 12.91 2.09
C GLY A 30 0.69 11.58 2.18
N ILE A 31 1.90 11.46 1.62
CA ILE A 31 2.80 10.33 1.81
C ILE A 31 4.10 10.85 2.41
N SER A 32 4.63 10.17 3.43
CA SER A 32 5.97 10.41 3.96
C SER A 32 6.64 9.09 4.31
N THR A 33 7.89 8.90 3.86
CA THR A 33 8.71 7.70 4.12
C THR A 33 10.17 8.03 3.83
N ASP A 34 11.08 7.21 4.35
CA ASP A 34 12.50 7.30 4.04
C ASP A 34 12.80 6.56 2.74
N LEU A 35 13.33 7.29 1.75
CA LEU A 35 13.71 6.68 0.47
C LEU A 35 15.02 5.90 0.61
N ASN A 36 15.14 4.82 -0.15
CA ASN A 36 16.32 3.96 -0.19
C ASN A 36 16.68 3.28 1.14
N VAL A 37 15.70 3.14 2.03
CA VAL A 37 15.82 2.43 3.31
C VAL A 37 15.02 1.12 3.25
N GLU A 38 15.62 0.03 3.71
CA GLU A 38 14.97 -1.27 3.78
C GLU A 38 13.76 -1.23 4.72
N ASN A 39 12.60 -1.65 4.22
CA ASN A 39 11.36 -1.77 4.99
C ASN A 39 10.98 -0.49 5.76
N ALA A 40 11.25 0.67 5.16
CA ALA A 40 11.02 1.97 5.77
C ALA A 40 9.55 2.13 6.23
N PRO A 41 9.30 2.81 7.37
CA PRO A 41 7.93 3.11 7.77
C PRO A 41 7.27 4.03 6.73
N LEU A 42 5.98 3.82 6.50
CA LEU A 42 5.17 4.61 5.58
C LEU A 42 4.11 5.39 6.36
N THR A 43 4.08 6.70 6.22
CA THR A 43 3.03 7.54 6.80
C THR A 43 2.09 8.00 5.69
N LEU A 44 0.78 7.77 5.90
CA LEU A 44 -0.28 8.09 4.95
C LEU A 44 -1.35 8.95 5.63
N LYS A 45 -1.84 9.96 4.91
CA LYS A 45 -2.94 10.82 5.33
C LYS A 45 -4.31 10.17 5.04
N ILE A 46 -5.18 10.12 6.04
CA ILE A 46 -6.55 9.62 5.92
C ILE A 46 -7.35 10.54 4.97
N GLY A 47 -8.20 9.93 4.15
CA GLY A 47 -9.03 10.59 3.14
C GLY A 47 -8.36 10.76 1.78
N ASN A 48 -7.05 10.54 1.66
CA ASN A 48 -6.33 10.65 0.40
C ASN A 48 -6.41 9.37 -0.43
N ARG A 49 -6.33 9.54 -1.75
CA ARG A 49 -6.22 8.44 -2.72
C ARG A 49 -4.77 8.27 -3.16
N TYR A 50 -4.29 7.04 -3.11
CA TYR A 50 -2.89 6.72 -3.36
C TYR A 50 -2.72 5.72 -4.49
N GLN A 51 -1.61 5.87 -5.21
CA GLN A 51 -1.12 4.87 -6.14
C GLN A 51 0.23 4.33 -5.67
N PHE A 52 0.34 3.01 -5.64
CA PHE A 52 1.55 2.28 -5.27
C PHE A 52 2.06 1.56 -6.50
N ILE A 53 3.24 1.97 -6.98
CA ILE A 53 3.90 1.42 -8.15
C ILE A 53 4.91 0.37 -7.68
N ASN A 54 4.58 -0.91 -7.90
CA ASN A 54 5.45 -2.02 -7.51
C ASN A 54 6.41 -2.40 -8.65
N ASN A 55 7.66 -1.94 -8.57
CA ASN A 55 8.71 -2.33 -9.49
C ASN A 55 9.48 -3.59 -9.05
N ALA A 56 9.10 -4.23 -7.93
CA ALA A 56 9.74 -5.45 -7.45
C ALA A 56 9.37 -6.70 -8.27
N GLY A 57 8.37 -6.61 -9.13
CA GLY A 57 7.91 -7.72 -9.97
C GLY A 57 6.84 -8.60 -9.30
N ALA A 58 6.21 -9.46 -10.09
CA ALA A 58 5.10 -10.33 -9.67
C ALA A 58 5.48 -11.32 -8.55
N GLY A 59 6.76 -11.62 -8.35
CA GLY A 59 7.25 -12.45 -7.25
C GLY A 59 7.15 -11.76 -5.87
N HIS A 60 6.89 -10.46 -5.84
CA HIS A 60 6.85 -9.66 -4.62
C HIS A 60 5.54 -8.86 -4.48
N PRO A 61 4.37 -9.53 -4.38
CA PRO A 61 3.09 -8.85 -4.26
C PRO A 61 3.01 -8.04 -2.97
N PHE A 62 2.57 -6.80 -3.05
CA PHE A 62 2.36 -5.92 -1.90
C PHE A 62 1.01 -6.21 -1.24
N GLN A 63 0.99 -6.24 0.10
CA GLN A 63 -0.22 -6.39 0.88
C GLN A 63 -0.23 -5.42 2.06
N ILE A 64 -1.41 -4.94 2.42
CA ILE A 64 -1.65 -4.20 3.66
C ILE A 64 -2.38 -5.13 4.61
N LEU A 65 -1.76 -5.36 5.77
CA LEU A 65 -2.38 -6.15 6.83
C LEU A 65 -3.14 -5.25 7.80
N GLY A 66 -4.02 -5.88 8.54
CA GLY A 66 -4.71 -5.31 9.68
C GLY A 66 -4.50 -6.10 10.95
N ILE A 67 -5.27 -5.73 11.98
CA ILE A 67 -5.24 -6.36 13.30
C ILE A 67 -5.39 -7.89 13.16
N GLY A 68 -4.54 -8.64 13.86
CA GLY A 68 -4.54 -10.11 13.83
C GLY A 68 -3.98 -10.72 12.53
N ASN A 69 -3.19 -9.97 11.74
CA ASN A 69 -2.68 -10.38 10.42
C ASN A 69 -3.78 -10.62 9.38
N THR A 70 -4.93 -9.98 9.55
CA THR A 70 -5.99 -9.98 8.53
C THR A 70 -5.48 -9.27 7.27
N ILE A 71 -5.66 -9.85 6.09
CA ILE A 71 -5.30 -9.18 4.83
C ILE A 71 -6.40 -8.16 4.51
N LEU A 72 -6.06 -6.87 4.52
CA LEU A 72 -7.01 -5.79 4.22
C LEU A 72 -7.05 -5.52 2.72
N LEU A 73 -5.87 -5.37 2.11
CA LEU A 73 -5.68 -5.14 0.68
C LEU A 73 -4.52 -5.99 0.18
N SER A 74 -4.65 -6.54 -1.03
CA SER A 74 -3.74 -7.55 -1.53
C SER A 74 -3.53 -7.46 -3.04
N GLN A 75 -2.27 -7.42 -3.44
CA GLN A 75 -1.88 -7.45 -4.85
C GLN A 75 -1.80 -8.87 -5.43
N ASN A 76 -1.94 -9.92 -4.61
CA ASN A 76 -1.92 -11.30 -5.10
C ASN A 76 -3.35 -11.83 -5.36
N ASN A 77 -3.47 -13.14 -5.57
CA ASN A 77 -4.76 -13.80 -5.84
C ASN A 77 -5.62 -14.04 -4.58
N VAL A 78 -5.19 -13.57 -3.41
CA VAL A 78 -5.97 -13.61 -2.17
C VAL A 78 -6.66 -12.28 -2.00
N GLU A 79 -7.99 -12.29 -1.99
CA GLU A 79 -8.82 -11.10 -1.79
C GLU A 79 -8.73 -10.60 -0.35
N GLY A 80 -8.36 -9.34 -0.16
CA GLY A 80 -8.40 -8.64 1.12
C GLY A 80 -9.81 -8.24 1.54
N THR A 81 -10.04 -8.11 2.84
CA THR A 81 -11.36 -7.86 3.43
C THR A 81 -11.97 -6.51 3.06
N LEU A 82 -11.17 -5.56 2.59
CA LEU A 82 -11.61 -4.19 2.24
C LEU A 82 -11.55 -3.89 0.74
N GLU A 83 -11.22 -4.87 -0.10
CA GLU A 83 -11.10 -4.65 -1.55
C GLU A 83 -12.45 -4.39 -2.23
N LYS A 84 -13.54 -4.91 -1.66
CA LYS A 84 -14.92 -4.69 -2.11
C LYS A 84 -15.59 -3.48 -1.47
N ASP A 85 -14.90 -2.76 -0.60
CA ASP A 85 -15.41 -1.51 -0.04
C ASP A 85 -15.36 -0.41 -1.11
N ASN A 86 -16.54 0.04 -1.54
CA ASN A 86 -16.67 1.08 -2.56
C ASN A 86 -15.99 2.41 -2.16
N GLN A 87 -15.83 2.70 -0.87
CA GLN A 87 -15.13 3.90 -0.41
C GLN A 87 -13.61 3.75 -0.47
N VAL A 88 -13.10 2.54 -0.27
CA VAL A 88 -11.67 2.24 -0.47
C VAL A 88 -11.36 2.25 -1.97
N ASN A 89 -12.31 1.83 -2.81
CA ASN A 89 -12.21 1.85 -4.27
C ASN A 89 -10.85 1.26 -4.72
N TYR A 90 -10.58 0.05 -4.22
CA TYR A 90 -9.35 -0.68 -4.49
C TYR A 90 -9.32 -1.11 -5.97
N GLN A 91 -8.20 -0.83 -6.63
CA GLN A 91 -7.99 -1.16 -8.03
C GLN A 91 -6.59 -1.72 -8.23
N VAL A 92 -6.48 -2.73 -9.08
CA VAL A 92 -5.21 -3.29 -9.52
C VAL A 92 -5.06 -3.03 -11.01
N ASP A 93 -3.93 -2.43 -11.40
CA ASP A 93 -3.55 -2.22 -12.80
C ASP A 93 -2.13 -2.75 -13.01
N GLY A 94 -2.02 -3.94 -13.60
CA GLY A 94 -0.78 -4.69 -13.69
C GLY A 94 -0.18 -4.95 -12.31
N MET A 95 0.98 -4.36 -12.03
CA MET A 95 1.66 -4.43 -10.73
C MET A 95 1.47 -3.17 -9.90
N ASN A 96 0.47 -2.35 -10.19
CA ASN A 96 0.17 -1.17 -9.42
C ASN A 96 -1.14 -1.37 -8.67
N ILE A 97 -1.21 -0.86 -7.45
CA ILE A 97 -2.45 -0.80 -6.70
C ILE A 97 -2.85 0.65 -6.49
N THR A 98 -4.14 0.93 -6.53
CA THR A 98 -4.70 2.24 -6.21
C THR A 98 -5.81 2.07 -5.18
N PHE A 99 -5.79 2.87 -4.13
CA PHE A 99 -6.79 2.81 -3.06
C PHE A 99 -6.95 4.15 -2.37
N THR A 100 -8.11 4.37 -1.77
CA THR A 100 -8.39 5.49 -0.89
C THR A 100 -8.19 5.05 0.56
N LEU A 101 -7.37 5.78 1.32
CA LEU A 101 -7.18 5.51 2.75
C LEU A 101 -8.38 6.04 3.53
N THR A 102 -9.44 5.25 3.62
CA THR A 102 -10.63 5.59 4.41
C THR A 102 -10.33 5.51 5.91
N GLN A 103 -11.18 6.13 6.73
CA GLN A 103 -11.09 6.00 8.19
C GLN A 103 -11.21 4.53 8.62
N ASN A 104 -12.12 3.76 8.02
CA ASN A 104 -12.30 2.33 8.29
C ASN A 104 -11.02 1.51 8.01
N LEU A 105 -10.34 1.80 6.89
CA LEU A 105 -9.06 1.17 6.57
C LEU A 105 -7.96 1.60 7.57
N ALA A 106 -7.91 2.89 7.91
CA ALA A 106 -6.94 3.43 8.85
C ALA A 106 -7.07 2.84 10.26
N ASP A 107 -8.31 2.65 10.74
CA ASP A 107 -8.59 2.09 12.07
C ASP A 107 -8.15 0.62 12.21
N GLN A 108 -8.05 -0.09 11.09
CA GLN A 108 -7.64 -1.49 11.05
C GLN A 108 -6.17 -1.68 10.69
N ILE A 109 -5.50 -0.63 10.16
CA ILE A 109 -4.19 -0.74 9.52
C ILE A 109 -3.12 -1.27 10.48
N ALA A 110 -2.32 -2.17 9.96
CA ALA A 110 -1.15 -2.74 10.61
C ALA A 110 0.05 -2.63 9.63
N PRO A 111 1.06 -3.54 9.59
CA PRO A 111 2.17 -3.37 8.66
C PRO A 111 1.76 -3.68 7.22
N TYR A 112 2.54 -3.16 6.26
CA TYR A 112 2.57 -3.74 4.93
C TYR A 112 3.52 -4.96 4.92
N ILE A 113 3.30 -5.86 3.96
CA ILE A 113 4.13 -7.04 3.77
C ILE A 113 4.23 -7.43 2.29
N CYS A 114 5.24 -8.21 1.95
CA CYS A 114 5.21 -9.01 0.73
C CYS A 114 4.41 -10.29 0.98
N GLY A 115 3.39 -10.56 0.17
CA GLY A 115 2.55 -11.76 0.34
C GLY A 115 3.30 -13.10 0.20
N ASN A 116 4.50 -13.09 -0.40
CA ASN A 116 5.33 -14.29 -0.55
C ASN A 116 6.49 -14.36 0.45
N HIS A 117 6.86 -13.24 1.10
CA HIS A 117 8.07 -13.14 1.91
C HIS A 117 7.81 -12.30 3.15
N SER A 118 7.63 -12.95 4.30
CA SER A 118 7.25 -12.26 5.53
C SER A 118 8.30 -11.30 6.09
N SER A 119 9.57 -11.47 5.72
CA SER A 119 10.67 -10.55 6.05
C SER A 119 10.55 -9.18 5.38
N MET A 120 9.84 -9.10 4.26
CA MET A 120 9.63 -7.85 3.53
C MET A 120 8.44 -7.09 4.12
N SER A 121 8.58 -6.60 5.35
CA SER A 121 7.51 -5.94 6.08
C SER A 121 7.97 -4.64 6.72
N GLY A 122 7.13 -3.61 6.64
CA GLY A 122 7.35 -2.32 7.28
C GLY A 122 6.05 -1.77 7.88
N ARG A 123 6.18 -0.76 8.74
CA ARG A 123 5.03 -0.17 9.45
C ARG A 123 4.26 0.79 8.55
N ILE A 124 2.95 0.88 8.76
CA ILE A 124 2.12 1.97 8.23
C ILE A 124 1.60 2.81 9.39
N ASN A 125 1.72 4.13 9.28
CA ASN A 125 1.13 5.09 10.20
C ASN A 125 0.05 5.89 9.44
N ALA A 126 -1.20 5.81 9.87
CA ALA A 126 -2.27 6.65 9.34
C ALA A 126 -2.40 7.95 10.16
N VAL A 127 -2.47 9.10 9.49
CA VAL A 127 -2.56 10.43 10.13
C VAL A 127 -3.68 11.28 9.53
N ASN A 128 -4.20 12.25 10.28
CA ASN A 128 -5.22 13.19 9.80
C ASN A 128 -4.63 14.45 9.15
#